data_AF-A0A3S1E8K0-F1
#
_entry.id   AF-A0A3S1E8K0-F1
#
_cell.length_a   1.000
_cell.length_b   1.000
_cell.length_c   1.000
_cell.angle_alpha   90.00
_cell.angle_beta   90.00
_cell.angle_gamma   90.00
#
_symmetry.space_group_name_H-M   'P 1'
#
loop_
_entity.id
_entity.type
_entity.pdbx_description
1 polymer ?
#
loop_
_entity_poly.entity_id
_entity_poly.type
_entity_poly.pdbx_seq_one_letter_code
_entity_poly.pdbx_strand_id
1 'polypeptide(L)'
;PLPEGHFTDPLDAALGDLFDRNLPTATMAGAVFDLAGFAIGHAERQKLIEFVATHLVHFKQGGPKLAFAALGIGNEAPGVGG
;
A
#
# COMPACT_ATOMS: atom_id res chain seq x y z
N PRO A 1 -27.24 8.01 13.45
CA PRO A 1 -25.87 8.28 12.97
C PRO A 1 -24.84 7.93 14.06
N LEU A 2 -23.70 7.36 13.67
CA LEU A 2 -22.62 7.09 14.59
C LEU A 2 -21.85 8.39 14.90
N PRO A 3 -21.21 8.51 16.08
CA PRO A 3 -20.43 9.70 16.43
C PRO A 3 -19.31 9.99 15.43
N GLU A 4 -18.95 11.26 15.26
CA GLU A 4 -17.67 11.62 14.62
C GLU A 4 -16.54 10.91 15.37
N GLY A 5 -15.66 10.24 14.62
CA GLY A 5 -14.58 9.44 15.20
C GLY A 5 -14.94 7.99 15.55
N HIS A 6 -16.15 7.52 15.23
CA HIS A 6 -16.52 6.12 15.52
C HIS A 6 -15.74 5.09 14.67
N PHE A 7 -15.21 5.51 13.52
CA PHE A 7 -14.29 4.73 12.69
C PHE A 7 -12.97 5.48 12.59
N THR A 8 -12.16 5.40 13.64
CA THR A 8 -10.78 5.92 13.63
C THR A 8 -9.82 4.78 13.88
N ASP A 9 -8.78 4.70 13.06
CA ASP A 9 -7.66 3.82 13.31
C ASP A 9 -6.74 4.49 14.37
N PRO A 10 -6.24 3.74 15.37
CA PRO A 10 -5.25 4.26 16.32
C PRO A 10 -4.01 4.90 15.67
N LEU A 11 -3.72 4.55 14.41
CA LEU A 11 -2.62 5.09 13.64
C LEU A 11 -2.98 6.34 12.82
N ASP A 12 -4.25 6.76 12.74
CA ASP A 12 -4.70 7.84 11.83
C ASP A 12 -3.87 9.12 11.99
N ALA A 13 -3.68 9.59 13.23
CA ALA A 13 -2.89 10.81 13.49
C ALA A 13 -1.43 10.66 13.05
N ALA A 14 -0.80 9.53 13.37
CA ALA A 14 0.59 9.28 13.03
C ALA A 14 0.80 9.04 11.53
N LEU A 15 -0.18 8.46 10.84
CA LEU A 15 -0.19 8.32 9.39
C LEU A 15 -0.34 9.68 8.71
N GLY A 16 -1.20 10.55 9.22
CA GLY A 16 -1.32 11.95 8.76
C GLY A 16 0.03 12.67 8.83
N ASP A 17 0.65 12.70 10.01
CA ASP A 17 1.97 13.32 10.23
C ASP A 17 3.08 12.72 9.34
N LEU A 18 2.96 11.43 9.00
CA LEU A 18 3.91 10.75 8.12
C LEU A 18 3.71 11.17 6.66
N PHE A 19 2.47 11.24 6.19
CA PHE A 19 2.13 11.58 4.81
C PHE A 19 2.43 13.04 4.48
N ASP A 20 2.30 13.96 5.44
CA ASP A 20 2.62 15.38 5.28
C ASP A 20 4.11 15.64 4.99
N ARG A 21 5.00 14.68 5.30
CA ARG A 21 6.45 14.77 5.03
C ARG A 21 6.81 14.58 3.55
N ASN A 22 5.86 14.16 2.71
CA ASN A 22 6.03 13.93 1.28
C ASN A 22 7.29 13.11 0.92
N LEU A 23 7.53 12.05 1.70
CA LEU A 23 8.70 11.18 1.52
C LEU A 23 8.65 10.42 0.18
N PRO A 24 9.81 10.02 -0.36
CA PRO A 24 9.85 9.07 -1.47
C PRO A 24 9.05 7.80 -1.15
N THR A 25 8.33 7.25 -2.14
CA THR A 25 7.36 6.15 -1.92
C THR A 25 7.92 4.96 -1.16
N ALA A 26 9.16 4.53 -1.45
CA ALA A 26 9.80 3.41 -0.75
C ALA A 26 10.12 3.75 0.71
N THR A 27 10.61 4.95 0.98
CA THR A 27 10.89 5.45 2.34
C THR A 27 9.59 5.59 3.14
N MET A 28 8.53 6.10 2.51
CA MET A 28 7.20 6.20 3.12
C MET A 28 6.63 4.81 3.46
N ALA A 29 6.72 3.85 2.54
CA ALA A 29 6.26 2.48 2.78
C ALA A 29 7.00 1.81 3.94
N GLY A 30 8.32 1.99 4.03
CA GLY A 30 9.11 1.52 5.18
C GLY A 30 8.67 2.17 6.49
N ALA A 31 8.44 3.48 6.50
CA ALA A 31 7.98 4.20 7.69
C ALA A 31 6.57 3.76 8.14
N VAL A 32 5.66 3.44 7.20
CA VAL A 32 4.36 2.83 7.53
C VAL A 32 4.53 1.44 8.15
N PHE A 33 5.45 0.62 7.64
CA PHE A 33 5.76 -0.69 8.23
C PHE A 33 6.25 -0.54 9.67
N ASP A 34 7.15 0.42 9.93
CA ASP A 34 7.66 0.70 11.27
C ASP A 34 6.55 1.21 12.20
N LEU A 35 5.73 2.15 11.75
CA LEU A 35 4.62 2.71 12.52
C LEU A 35 3.58 1.65 12.90
N ALA A 36 3.25 0.76 11.97
CA ALA A 36 2.29 -0.32 12.20
C ALA A 36 2.88 -1.54 12.92
N GLY A 37 4.20 -1.56 13.17
CA GLY A 37 4.90 -2.73 13.70
C GLY A 37 4.89 -3.94 12.76
N PHE A 38 4.69 -3.72 11.46
CA PHE A 38 4.48 -4.79 10.49
C PHE A 38 5.79 -5.46 10.06
N ALA A 39 5.78 -6.79 10.04
CA ALA A 39 6.90 -7.64 9.61
C ALA A 39 8.25 -7.37 10.31
N ILE A 40 8.23 -6.82 11.55
CA ILE A 40 9.44 -6.62 12.36
C ILE A 40 10.17 -7.95 12.54
N GLY A 41 11.47 -7.98 12.23
CA GLY A 41 12.32 -9.16 12.34
C GLY A 41 12.09 -10.24 11.27
N HIS A 42 11.15 -10.04 10.34
CA HIS A 42 10.89 -10.99 9.27
C HIS A 42 11.92 -10.87 8.14
N ALA A 43 12.46 -12.00 7.67
CA ALA A 43 13.51 -12.03 6.64
C ALA A 43 13.12 -11.32 5.34
N GLU A 44 11.85 -11.42 4.95
CA GLU A 44 11.32 -10.81 3.71
C GLU A 44 10.84 -9.36 3.88
N ARG A 45 11.04 -8.71 5.04
CA ARG A 45 10.50 -7.37 5.31
C ARG A 45 10.87 -6.37 4.21
N GLN A 46 12.12 -6.37 3.78
CA GLN A 46 12.60 -5.44 2.75
C GLN A 46 11.91 -5.68 1.40
N LYS A 47 11.76 -6.94 1.00
CA LYS A 47 11.06 -7.32 -0.22
C LYS A 47 9.58 -6.91 -0.20
N LEU A 48 8.92 -7.05 0.95
CA LEU A 48 7.54 -6.61 1.14
C LEU A 48 7.40 -5.08 1.00
N ILE A 49 8.34 -4.32 1.55
CA ILE A 49 8.37 -2.85 1.40
C ILE A 49 8.51 -2.47 -0.08
N GLU A 50 9.44 -3.08 -0.80
CA GLU A 50 9.65 -2.83 -2.23
C GLU A 50 8.43 -3.17 -3.07
N PHE A 51 7.76 -4.28 -2.73
CA PHE A 51 6.53 -4.70 -3.39
C PHE A 51 5.40 -3.69 -3.18
N VAL A 52 5.17 -3.27 -1.95
CA VAL A 52 4.17 -2.24 -1.62
C VAL A 52 4.49 -0.92 -2.30
N ALA A 53 5.76 -0.50 -2.28
CA ALA A 53 6.19 0.73 -2.93
C ALA A 53 5.93 0.71 -4.44
N THR A 54 6.24 -0.40 -5.10
CA THR A 54 5.97 -0.60 -6.54
C THR A 54 4.48 -0.54 -6.83
N HIS A 55 3.67 -1.23 -6.01
CA HIS A 55 2.22 -1.23 -6.18
C HIS A 55 1.62 0.16 -5.98
N LEU A 56 2.12 0.92 -5.00
CA LEU A 56 1.66 2.27 -4.71
C LEU A 56 2.03 3.27 -5.81
N VAL A 57 3.17 3.10 -6.49
CA VAL A 57 3.51 3.91 -7.67
C VAL A 57 2.48 3.69 -8.78
N HIS A 58 2.16 2.44 -9.11
CA HIS A 58 1.15 2.14 -10.14
C HIS A 58 -0.25 2.65 -9.75
N PHE A 59 -0.60 2.52 -8.47
CA PHE A 59 -1.85 3.05 -7.93
C PHE A 59 -1.93 4.57 -8.10
N LYS A 60 -0.86 5.31 -7.77
CA LYS A 60 -0.82 6.77 -7.94
C LYS A 60 -0.88 7.20 -9.41
N GLN A 61 -0.43 6.36 -10.35
CA GLN A 61 -0.41 6.67 -11.79
C GLN A 61 -1.75 6.42 -12.49
N GLY A 62 -2.48 5.36 -12.14
CA GLY A 62 -3.73 5.02 -12.85
C GLY A 62 -4.75 4.27 -12.01
N GLY A 63 -4.67 4.44 -10.69
CA GLY A 63 -5.63 3.92 -9.74
C GLY A 63 -5.57 2.40 -9.54
N PRO A 64 -6.60 1.83 -8.88
CA PRO A 64 -6.64 0.42 -8.51
C PRO A 64 -6.42 -0.54 -9.68
N LYS A 65 -6.94 -0.21 -10.87
CA LYS A 65 -6.84 -1.08 -12.06
C LYS A 65 -5.39 -1.35 -12.48
N LEU A 66 -4.56 -0.30 -12.58
CA LEU A 66 -3.15 -0.48 -12.93
C LEU A 66 -2.37 -1.17 -11.82
N ALA A 67 -2.70 -0.87 -10.56
CA ALA A 67 -2.09 -1.53 -9.43
C ALA A 67 -2.34 -3.06 -9.49
N PHE A 68 -3.59 -3.49 -9.69
CA PHE A 68 -3.93 -4.91 -9.81
C PHE A 68 -3.31 -5.59 -11.04
N ALA A 69 -3.25 -4.91 -12.19
CA ALA A 69 -2.59 -5.44 -13.38
C ALA A 69 -1.10 -5.72 -13.13
N ALA A 70 -0.42 -4.86 -12.36
CA ALA A 70 0.98 -5.09 -11.97
C ALA A 70 1.18 -6.32 -11.05
N LEU A 71 0.10 -6.81 -10.40
CA LEU A 71 0.07 -8.06 -9.64
C LEU A 71 -0.30 -9.28 -10.49
N GLY A 72 -0.57 -9.10 -11.78
CA GLY A 72 -1.12 -10.15 -12.65
C GLY A 72 -2.61 -10.46 -12.41
N ILE A 73 -3.32 -9.61 -11.66
CA ILE A 73 -4.74 -9.79 -11.34
C ILE A 73 -5.58 -9.06 -12.41
N GLY A 74 -6.49 -9.78 -13.07
CA GLY A 74 -7.40 -9.22 -14.09
C GLY A 74 -6.84 -9.17 -15.51
N ASN A 75 -5.72 -9.86 -15.78
CA ASN A 75 -5.15 -10.02 -17.12
C ASN A 75 -5.40 -11.45 -17.68
N GLU A 76 -6.54 -12.05 -17.34
CA GLU A 76 -7.02 -13.22 -18.10
C GLU A 76 -7.33 -12.74 -19.53
N ALA A 77 -6.53 -13.22 -20.48
CA ALA A 77 -6.92 -13.16 -21.88
C ALA A 77 -8.29 -13.85 -22.02
N PRO A 78 -9.23 -13.31 -22.80
CA PRO A 78 -10.46 -14.02 -23.07
C PRO A 78 -10.05 -15.38 -23.66
N GLY A 79 -10.47 -16.45 -23.00
CA GLY A 79 -10.09 -17.81 -23.36
C GLY A 79 -10.27 -18.02 -24.85
N VAL A 80 -9.21 -18.49 -25.50
CA VAL A 80 -9.29 -19.07 -26.83
C VAL A 80 -10.06 -20.37 -26.67
N GLY A 81 -11.39 -20.28 -26.69
CA GLY A 81 -12.28 -21.41 -26.89
C GLY A 81 -12.33 -21.70 -28.39
N GLY A 82 -11.84 -22.87 -28.79
CA GLY A 82 -11.93 -23.39 -30.15
C GLY A 82 -13.31 -23.91 -30.51
#